data_AF-A0A935PRL5-F1
#
_entry.id   AF-A0A935PRL5-F1
#
_cell.length_a   1.000
_cell.length_b   1.000
_cell.length_c   1.000
_cell.angle_alpha   90.00
_cell.angle_beta   90.00
_cell.angle_gamma   90.00
#
_symmetry.space_group_name_H-M   'P 1'
#
loop_
_entity.id
_entity.type
_entity.pdbx_description
1 polymer ?
#
loop_
_entity_poly.entity_id
_entity_poly.type
_entity_poly.pdbx_seq_one_letter_code
_entity_poly.pdbx_strand_id
1 'polypeptide(L)'
;MTAIPPGSVGEVAPQRAGFLEPLILKAGRTLAAYELVYETYGQLNADRSNAILVCHALSGNHHVAGWHAEGPRKLGWWDNMVGPGKAVDTNRFFVIGVNNLGGCHGSTGPSSVDRATGQPYGATFPVVTVEDWVASQARLMDRLGIERLAGALGGSLGGMQAMQWTISYPERIRHALVIAAAPKLSTQNIAFNDVARQAIVSDPEFHGGNFYAQGAIPATGLKLARMLGHITYLSEDLLGEKFGRDVKGGEYGFNYEVEFEIESYLRYQGDKFAQVFDANTYLLMTKALDYFDPAKAAGGDLAKAFSAARAGFFLASFKSDWRFPPERSREIVQALVKAKRRVTYAEIDAPHGHDAFLLDDVHYHRLVAAYLDNVAGEIGAGARTGPLIVGGTELEEMKGFRSRGGAPLMATPRFDFQLISSWIPEGSRVLDLGCGDGTLLAGLVATNGVEGYGVERDDDRVLASVGHGVNVIQMDLETGLSAFEDDAFDFVILSQTLQAMHRSDRILGEMLRVGREGIVTFPNFGFWKHRLAILRGRMPVSEELPYAWYDTPNIHLCTVKDFEDLCVKVGAEILDESVIHEGRAVTTLPNLFGSLAVFRFRRRAT
;
A
#
# COMPACT_ATOMS: atom_id res chain seq x y z
N MET A 1 2.98 11.42 -37.95
CA MET A 1 3.03 11.30 -36.48
C MET A 1 2.15 10.12 -36.10
N THR A 2 2.72 9.08 -35.53
CA THR A 2 1.98 7.96 -34.94
C THR A 2 1.14 8.50 -33.79
N ALA A 3 -0.15 8.17 -33.74
CA ALA A 3 -1.02 8.61 -32.64
C ALA A 3 -0.46 8.14 -31.29
N ILE A 4 -0.45 9.02 -30.30
CA ILE A 4 -0.10 8.67 -28.92
C ILE A 4 -1.22 7.77 -28.39
N PRO A 5 -0.93 6.54 -27.93
CA PRO A 5 -1.95 5.64 -27.40
C PRO A 5 -2.69 6.27 -26.20
N PRO A 6 -3.99 5.96 -26.00
CA PRO A 6 -4.70 6.34 -24.79
C PRO A 6 -3.93 5.93 -23.54
N GLY A 7 -3.90 6.81 -22.54
CA GLY A 7 -3.16 6.57 -21.30
C GLY A 7 -1.64 6.73 -21.37
N SER A 8 -1.07 7.03 -22.54
CA SER A 8 0.37 7.26 -22.65
C SER A 8 0.74 8.74 -22.50
N VAL A 9 1.84 8.99 -21.79
CA VAL A 9 2.48 10.32 -21.71
C VAL A 9 3.25 10.70 -22.98
N GLY A 10 3.38 9.77 -23.93
CA GLY A 10 4.07 10.02 -25.19
C GLY A 10 5.58 9.94 -25.09
N GLU A 11 6.25 10.76 -25.91
CA GLU A 11 7.69 10.92 -25.91
C GLU A 11 8.14 11.80 -24.74
N VAL A 12 9.17 11.36 -24.01
CA VAL A 12 9.76 12.07 -22.88
C VAL A 12 11.28 12.18 -23.03
N ALA A 13 11.87 13.18 -22.38
CA ALA A 13 13.31 13.40 -22.39
C ALA A 13 13.84 13.65 -20.97
N PRO A 14 14.97 13.04 -20.59
CA PRO A 14 15.57 13.25 -19.28
C PRO A 14 16.15 14.66 -19.15
N GLN A 15 16.03 15.21 -17.95
CA GLN A 15 16.57 16.50 -17.53
C GLN A 15 17.70 16.28 -16.52
N ARG A 16 18.62 17.25 -16.43
CA ARG A 16 19.78 17.23 -15.52
C ARG A 16 19.73 18.43 -14.58
N ALA A 17 19.84 18.17 -13.28
CA ALA A 17 19.97 19.19 -12.25
C ALA A 17 21.34 19.04 -11.56
N GLY A 18 22.23 20.01 -11.79
CA GLY A 18 23.52 20.10 -11.11
C GLY A 18 23.43 20.86 -9.80
N PHE A 19 24.11 20.35 -8.78
CA PHE A 19 24.18 20.93 -7.44
C PHE A 19 25.64 21.17 -7.07
N LEU A 20 25.95 22.42 -6.67
CA LEU A 20 27.27 22.82 -6.20
C LEU A 20 27.33 22.91 -4.67
N GLU A 21 26.18 22.89 -3.98
CA GLU A 21 26.17 22.78 -2.53
C GLU A 21 26.59 21.36 -2.11
N PRO A 22 27.62 21.20 -1.27
CA PRO A 22 28.03 19.89 -0.81
C PRO A 22 26.90 19.12 -0.12
N LEU A 23 26.80 17.82 -0.38
CA LEU A 23 25.92 16.90 0.34
C LEU A 23 26.76 16.06 1.30
N ILE A 24 26.53 16.28 2.60
CA ILE A 24 27.13 15.48 3.66
C ILE A 24 26.30 14.21 3.81
N LEU A 25 26.91 13.07 3.51
CA LEU A 25 26.25 11.76 3.54
C LEU A 25 26.24 11.19 4.95
N LYS A 26 25.28 10.30 5.23
CA LYS A 26 25.20 9.59 6.52
C LYS A 26 26.46 8.80 6.86
N ALA A 27 27.16 8.29 5.86
CA ALA A 27 28.44 7.61 6.02
C ALA A 27 29.61 8.55 6.39
N GLY A 28 29.38 9.86 6.56
CA GLY A 28 30.38 10.86 6.95
C GLY A 28 31.23 11.41 5.79
N ARG A 29 31.08 10.88 4.59
CA ARG A 29 31.72 11.39 3.36
C ARG A 29 30.91 12.56 2.80
N THR A 30 31.55 13.41 2.01
CA THR A 30 30.90 14.55 1.36
C THR A 30 30.98 14.42 -0.15
N LEU A 31 29.85 14.55 -0.84
CA LEU A 31 29.81 14.80 -2.29
C LEU A 31 29.85 16.31 -2.51
N ALA A 32 31.00 16.83 -2.95
CA ALA A 32 31.24 18.27 -3.07
C ALA A 32 30.33 18.94 -4.12
N ALA A 33 30.06 18.23 -5.21
CA ALA A 33 29.09 18.59 -6.23
C ALA A 33 28.55 17.30 -6.84
N TYR A 34 27.31 17.33 -7.31
CA TYR A 34 26.66 16.17 -7.92
C TYR A 34 25.59 16.62 -8.90
N GLU A 35 25.12 15.67 -9.70
CA GLU A 35 24.03 15.87 -10.64
C GLU A 35 22.96 14.80 -10.43
N LEU A 36 21.70 15.21 -10.56
CA LEU A 36 20.55 14.31 -10.60
C LEU A 36 19.94 14.33 -12.00
N VAL A 37 19.69 13.14 -12.55
CA VAL A 37 18.87 12.96 -13.74
C VAL A 37 17.44 12.67 -13.31
N TYR A 38 16.49 13.38 -13.92
CA TYR A 38 15.07 13.24 -13.62
C TYR A 38 14.21 13.43 -14.88
N GLU A 39 12.98 12.96 -14.81
CA GLU A 39 11.92 13.20 -15.81
C GLU A 39 10.67 13.73 -15.12
N THR A 40 9.84 14.43 -15.88
CA THR A 40 8.59 15.02 -15.40
C THR A 40 7.45 14.72 -16.35
N TYR A 41 6.26 14.45 -15.82
CA TYR A 41 5.07 14.09 -16.58
C TYR A 41 3.87 14.91 -16.09
N GLY A 42 3.03 15.37 -17.01
CA GLY A 42 1.92 16.29 -16.68
C GLY A 42 2.38 17.73 -16.48
N GLN A 43 1.53 18.55 -15.86
CA GLN A 43 1.77 19.99 -15.69
C GLN A 43 1.70 20.41 -14.21
N LEU A 44 2.72 21.13 -13.75
CA LEU A 44 2.75 21.74 -12.42
C LEU A 44 1.75 22.89 -12.36
N ASN A 45 0.85 22.87 -11.40
CA ASN A 45 -0.14 23.93 -11.22
C ASN A 45 0.47 25.23 -10.64
N ALA A 46 -0.29 26.32 -10.67
CA ALA A 46 0.21 27.66 -10.35
C ALA A 46 0.72 27.80 -8.90
N ASP A 47 0.06 27.14 -7.95
CA ASP A 47 0.43 27.07 -6.53
C ASP A 47 1.38 25.89 -6.22
N ARG A 48 1.74 25.09 -7.23
CA ARG A 48 2.71 23.98 -7.17
C ARG A 48 2.36 22.89 -6.16
N SER A 49 1.08 22.73 -5.88
CA SER A 49 0.54 21.80 -4.89
C SER A 49 0.33 20.37 -5.42
N ASN A 50 0.36 20.17 -6.75
CA ASN A 50 0.03 18.90 -7.42
C ASN A 50 1.23 17.99 -7.76
N ALA A 51 2.39 18.22 -7.15
CA ALA A 51 3.59 17.44 -7.44
C ALA A 51 3.59 16.06 -6.75
N ILE A 52 3.80 14.97 -7.51
CA ILE A 52 4.00 13.61 -7.01
C ILE A 52 5.42 13.15 -7.34
N LEU A 53 6.17 12.71 -6.33
CA LEU A 53 7.48 12.08 -6.50
C LEU A 53 7.35 10.56 -6.62
N VAL A 54 7.87 9.98 -7.70
CA VAL A 54 7.97 8.52 -7.87
C VAL A 54 9.36 8.06 -7.48
N CYS A 55 9.43 7.29 -6.40
CA CYS A 55 10.65 6.70 -5.87
C CYS A 55 10.83 5.30 -6.47
N HIS A 56 11.93 5.08 -7.18
CA HIS A 56 12.18 3.81 -7.88
C HIS A 56 12.66 2.70 -6.93
N ALA A 57 12.37 1.45 -7.30
CA ALA A 57 12.91 0.24 -6.66
C ALA A 57 14.38 -0.02 -7.04
N LEU A 58 14.96 -1.15 -6.63
CA LEU A 58 16.41 -1.43 -6.76
C LEU A 58 16.98 -1.21 -8.18
N SER A 59 16.30 -1.68 -9.22
CA SER A 59 16.78 -1.58 -10.61
C SER A 59 16.07 -0.52 -11.45
N GLY A 60 15.17 0.26 -10.85
CA GLY A 60 14.47 1.34 -11.54
C GLY A 60 15.35 2.58 -11.72
N ASN A 61 14.80 3.60 -12.36
CA ASN A 61 15.49 4.86 -12.64
C ASN A 61 14.47 6.01 -12.83
N HIS A 62 14.92 7.15 -13.36
CA HIS A 62 14.08 8.33 -13.61
C HIS A 62 12.99 8.11 -14.67
N HIS A 63 13.14 7.13 -15.56
CA HIS A 63 12.24 6.90 -16.69
C HIS A 63 11.02 6.05 -16.28
N VAL A 64 10.03 6.72 -15.69
CA VAL A 64 8.83 6.11 -15.08
C VAL A 64 7.79 5.73 -16.13
N ALA A 65 7.52 6.60 -17.12
CA ALA A 65 6.49 6.41 -18.14
C ALA A 65 6.90 6.97 -19.51
N GLY A 66 6.18 6.60 -20.56
CA GLY A 66 6.42 7.06 -21.93
C GLY A 66 7.58 6.33 -22.59
N TRP A 67 8.13 6.91 -23.66
CA TRP A 67 9.32 6.40 -24.35
C TRP A 67 10.27 7.55 -24.72
N HIS A 68 11.54 7.25 -24.96
CA HIS A 68 12.50 8.21 -25.51
C HIS A 68 12.40 8.29 -27.03
N ALA A 69 12.68 9.48 -27.57
CA ALA A 69 12.68 9.74 -29.02
C ALA A 69 13.67 8.85 -29.79
N GLU A 70 14.82 8.61 -29.15
CA GLU A 70 15.94 7.88 -29.72
C GLU A 70 15.93 6.42 -29.25
N GLY A 71 16.18 5.50 -30.18
CA GLY A 71 16.29 4.07 -29.90
C GLY A 71 14.97 3.30 -29.99
N PRO A 72 14.96 2.03 -29.56
CA PRO A 72 13.76 1.21 -29.58
C PRO A 72 12.72 1.78 -28.61
N ARG A 73 11.45 1.82 -29.03
CA ARG A 73 10.32 2.29 -28.22
C ARG A 73 10.11 1.37 -27.01
N LYS A 74 10.84 1.64 -25.94
CA LYS A 74 10.77 0.96 -24.65
C LYS A 74 10.01 1.86 -23.69
N LEU A 75 8.99 1.29 -23.05
CA LEU A 75 8.21 2.01 -22.06
C LEU A 75 8.98 2.19 -20.76
N GLY A 76 8.67 3.27 -20.04
CA GLY A 76 9.10 3.48 -18.67
C GLY A 76 8.66 2.35 -17.74
N TRP A 77 9.39 2.17 -16.63
CA TRP A 77 9.27 0.97 -15.78
C TRP A 77 7.95 0.89 -14.99
N TRP A 78 7.19 1.97 -14.89
CA TRP A 78 5.87 2.03 -14.26
C TRP A 78 4.83 2.70 -15.17
N ASP A 79 5.00 2.57 -16.49
CA ASP A 79 4.12 3.21 -17.47
C ASP A 79 2.66 2.87 -17.22
N ASN A 80 2.33 1.63 -16.83
CA ASN A 80 0.96 1.21 -16.56
C ASN A 80 0.28 1.92 -15.37
N MET A 81 1.06 2.52 -14.47
CA MET A 81 0.59 3.26 -13.30
C MET A 81 0.49 4.76 -13.56
N VAL A 82 1.41 5.31 -14.37
CA VAL A 82 1.58 6.76 -14.57
C VAL A 82 1.20 7.17 -16.00
N GLY A 83 0.23 8.08 -16.12
CA GLY A 83 -0.15 8.68 -17.40
C GLY A 83 -1.57 9.24 -17.40
N PRO A 84 -2.02 9.83 -18.53
CA PRO A 84 -3.33 10.47 -18.61
C PRO A 84 -4.46 9.47 -18.33
N GLY A 85 -5.29 9.70 -17.32
CA GLY A 85 -6.39 8.79 -16.96
C GLY A 85 -5.96 7.49 -16.27
N LYS A 86 -4.66 7.22 -16.07
CA LYS A 86 -4.16 6.10 -15.24
C LYS A 86 -4.29 6.41 -13.75
N ALA A 87 -3.95 5.46 -12.89
CA ALA A 87 -4.09 5.63 -11.43
C ALA A 87 -3.36 6.86 -10.91
N VAL A 88 -2.09 7.06 -11.31
CA VAL A 88 -1.37 8.32 -11.15
C VAL A 88 -1.62 9.19 -12.39
N ASP A 89 -2.70 9.97 -12.34
CA ASP A 89 -3.22 10.70 -13.48
C ASP A 89 -2.43 11.98 -13.80
N THR A 90 -1.67 11.97 -14.90
CA THR A 90 -0.86 13.12 -15.32
C THR A 90 -1.68 14.28 -15.88
N ASN A 91 -3.00 14.13 -16.06
CA ASN A 91 -3.88 15.27 -16.35
C ASN A 91 -4.10 16.14 -15.11
N ARG A 92 -3.82 15.62 -13.91
CA ARG A 92 -4.11 16.26 -12.61
C ARG A 92 -2.85 16.47 -11.78
N PHE A 93 -1.90 15.55 -11.87
CA PHE A 93 -0.66 15.59 -11.12
C PHE A 93 0.55 15.90 -12.00
N PHE A 94 1.52 16.62 -11.42
CA PHE A 94 2.85 16.77 -11.96
C PHE A 94 3.77 15.71 -11.37
N VAL A 95 4.05 14.67 -12.14
CA VAL A 95 4.77 13.50 -11.67
C VAL A 95 6.26 13.66 -11.95
N ILE A 96 7.12 13.29 -10.99
CA ILE A 96 8.57 13.44 -11.08
C ILE A 96 9.22 12.07 -10.83
N GLY A 97 9.98 11.57 -11.80
CA GLY A 97 10.85 10.42 -11.65
C GLY A 97 12.30 10.88 -11.53
N VAL A 98 13.06 10.38 -10.55
CA VAL A 98 14.46 10.77 -10.34
C VAL A 98 15.34 9.54 -10.20
N ASN A 99 16.51 9.53 -10.83
CA ASN A 99 17.50 8.48 -10.62
C ASN A 99 18.35 8.85 -9.41
N ASN A 100 18.41 7.97 -8.42
CA ASN A 100 19.09 8.25 -7.17
C ASN A 100 20.62 8.39 -7.33
N LEU A 101 21.24 9.13 -6.40
CA LEU A 101 22.70 9.17 -6.27
C LEU A 101 23.27 7.77 -6.07
N GLY A 102 24.39 7.47 -6.72
CA GLY A 102 24.94 6.12 -6.73
C GLY A 102 24.29 5.19 -7.76
N GLY A 103 23.25 5.63 -8.47
CA GLY A 103 22.65 4.91 -9.60
C GLY A 103 23.49 5.00 -10.87
N CYS A 104 23.18 4.14 -11.86
CA CYS A 104 23.93 4.04 -13.12
C CYS A 104 23.21 4.62 -14.35
N HIS A 105 22.07 5.28 -14.17
CA HIS A 105 21.27 5.88 -15.24
C HIS A 105 21.41 7.42 -15.26
N GLY A 106 22.65 7.89 -15.16
CA GLY A 106 23.05 9.27 -15.46
C GLY A 106 23.23 10.21 -14.28
N SER A 107 22.54 10.00 -13.14
CA SER A 107 22.86 10.75 -11.90
C SER A 107 24.25 10.40 -11.40
N THR A 108 24.85 11.27 -10.60
CA THR A 108 26.20 11.05 -10.05
C THR A 108 26.28 9.72 -9.28
N GLY A 109 27.12 8.83 -9.76
CA GLY A 109 27.33 7.47 -9.26
C GLY A 109 28.75 6.96 -9.54
N PRO A 110 29.03 5.67 -9.31
CA PRO A 110 30.37 5.09 -9.45
C PRO A 110 31.01 5.28 -10.82
N SER A 111 30.22 5.25 -11.89
CA SER A 111 30.70 5.45 -13.27
C SER A 111 30.90 6.93 -13.63
N SER A 112 30.45 7.86 -12.79
CA SER A 112 30.64 9.30 -13.01
C SER A 112 32.08 9.71 -12.77
N VAL A 113 32.56 10.69 -13.53
CA VAL A 113 33.90 11.26 -13.36
C VAL A 113 33.96 12.09 -12.08
N ASP A 114 34.89 11.73 -11.20
CA ASP A 114 35.24 12.53 -10.04
C ASP A 114 36.05 13.76 -10.48
N ARG A 115 35.53 14.96 -10.17
CA ARG A 115 36.18 16.22 -10.53
C ARG A 115 37.55 16.39 -9.86
N ALA A 116 37.79 15.75 -8.71
CA ALA A 116 39.07 15.86 -8.01
C ALA A 116 40.19 15.08 -8.70
N THR A 117 39.87 13.95 -9.35
CA THR A 117 40.86 13.04 -9.94
C THR A 117 40.83 12.99 -11.46
N GLY A 118 39.73 13.43 -12.09
CA GLY A 118 39.50 13.30 -13.52
C GLY A 118 39.21 11.87 -13.99
N GLN A 119 39.00 10.93 -13.06
CA GLN A 119 38.72 9.51 -13.32
C GLN A 119 37.32 9.14 -12.82
N PRO A 120 36.70 8.06 -13.33
CA PRO A 120 35.48 7.52 -12.72
C PRO A 120 35.67 7.24 -11.23
N TYR A 121 34.65 7.49 -10.41
CA TYR A 121 34.73 7.23 -8.96
C TYR A 121 35.09 5.77 -8.64
N GLY A 122 34.51 4.80 -9.34
CA GLY A 122 34.74 3.39 -9.06
C GLY A 122 34.42 3.05 -7.61
N ALA A 123 35.37 2.35 -6.97
CA ALA A 123 35.29 1.96 -5.57
C ALA A 123 35.33 3.14 -4.59
N THR A 124 35.74 4.33 -5.03
CA THR A 124 35.86 5.51 -4.16
C THR A 124 34.54 6.27 -3.98
N PHE A 125 33.51 5.91 -4.76
CA PHE A 125 32.18 6.47 -4.60
C PHE A 125 31.68 6.17 -3.18
N PRO A 126 31.21 7.17 -2.43
CA PRO A 126 30.80 6.96 -1.05
C PRO A 126 29.54 6.10 -0.97
N VAL A 127 29.46 5.30 0.09
CA VAL A 127 28.22 4.61 0.46
C VAL A 127 27.12 5.64 0.71
N VAL A 128 25.94 5.39 0.15
CA VAL A 128 24.73 6.21 0.28
C VAL A 128 23.65 5.45 1.04
N THR A 129 22.79 6.16 1.75
CA THR A 129 21.60 5.60 2.40
C THR A 129 20.31 6.17 1.81
N VAL A 130 19.16 5.62 2.22
CA VAL A 130 17.85 6.15 1.82
C VAL A 130 17.67 7.61 2.27
N GLU A 131 18.20 7.99 3.43
CA GLU A 131 18.18 9.37 3.91
C GLU A 131 18.97 10.32 3.00
N ASP A 132 20.11 9.86 2.47
CA ASP A 132 20.92 10.65 1.54
C ASP A 132 20.16 10.86 0.22
N TRP A 133 19.48 9.83 -0.28
CA TRP A 133 18.60 9.94 -1.44
C TRP A 133 17.48 10.94 -1.19
N VAL A 134 16.73 10.79 -0.11
CA VAL A 134 15.64 11.71 0.24
C VAL A 134 16.15 13.14 0.43
N ALA A 135 17.35 13.35 0.97
CA ALA A 135 17.97 14.68 1.06
C ALA A 135 18.30 15.29 -0.32
N SER A 136 18.86 14.49 -1.23
CA SER A 136 19.12 14.95 -2.61
C SER A 136 17.83 15.21 -3.40
N GLN A 137 16.80 14.40 -3.21
CA GLN A 137 15.47 14.57 -3.79
C GLN A 137 14.80 15.85 -3.27
N ALA A 138 14.94 16.17 -1.98
CA ALA A 138 14.45 17.41 -1.41
C ALA A 138 15.08 18.65 -2.04
N ARG A 139 16.40 18.62 -2.30
CA ARG A 139 17.08 19.68 -3.04
C ARG A 139 16.62 19.78 -4.49
N LEU A 140 16.27 18.66 -5.13
CA LEU A 140 15.60 18.69 -6.44
C LEU A 140 14.23 19.36 -6.37
N MET A 141 13.44 19.07 -5.32
CA MET A 141 12.15 19.76 -5.12
C MET A 141 12.35 21.27 -4.94
N ASP A 142 13.38 21.69 -4.19
CA ASP A 142 13.74 23.12 -4.06
C ASP A 142 14.08 23.75 -5.42
N ARG A 143 14.84 23.04 -6.25
CA ARG A 143 15.22 23.49 -7.59
C ARG A 143 14.02 23.64 -8.53
N LEU A 144 13.03 22.75 -8.41
CA LEU A 144 11.76 22.83 -9.13
C LEU A 144 10.79 23.83 -8.46
N GLY A 145 11.16 24.37 -7.29
CA GLY A 145 10.40 25.27 -6.43
C GLY A 145 9.09 24.66 -5.95
N ILE A 146 9.13 23.39 -5.55
CA ILE A 146 8.05 22.65 -4.92
C ILE A 146 8.32 22.62 -3.41
N GLU A 147 7.53 23.40 -2.66
CA GLU A 147 7.69 23.48 -1.21
C GLU A 147 7.16 22.21 -0.52
N ARG A 148 6.00 21.71 -0.99
CA ARG A 148 5.30 20.56 -0.42
C ARG A 148 4.73 19.66 -1.51
N LEU A 149 5.12 18.39 -1.50
CA LEU A 149 4.60 17.36 -2.39
C LEU A 149 3.14 17.03 -2.07
N ALA A 150 2.32 16.82 -3.11
CA ALA A 150 1.04 16.13 -3.00
C ALA A 150 1.25 14.71 -2.44
N GLY A 151 2.30 14.04 -2.92
CA GLY A 151 2.78 12.83 -2.27
C GLY A 151 4.06 12.26 -2.84
N ALA A 152 4.58 11.23 -2.19
CA ALA A 152 5.63 10.37 -2.70
C ALA A 152 5.11 8.93 -2.79
N LEU A 153 5.38 8.26 -3.90
CA LEU A 153 4.91 6.90 -4.20
C LEU A 153 6.09 6.03 -4.61
N GLY A 154 6.17 4.81 -4.09
CA GLY A 154 7.16 3.84 -4.52
C GLY A 154 6.86 2.42 -4.08
N GLY A 155 7.30 1.46 -4.90
CA GLY A 155 7.31 0.03 -4.58
C GLY A 155 8.64 -0.41 -3.98
N SER A 156 8.67 -1.38 -3.07
CA SER A 156 9.92 -1.98 -2.57
C SER A 156 10.82 -0.92 -1.90
N LEU A 157 12.09 -0.82 -2.32
CA LEU A 157 13.01 0.23 -1.90
C LEU A 157 12.47 1.65 -2.19
N GLY A 158 11.60 1.80 -3.19
CA GLY A 158 10.85 3.03 -3.46
C GLY A 158 9.88 3.38 -2.33
N GLY A 159 9.19 2.39 -1.76
CA GLY A 159 8.29 2.58 -0.62
C GLY A 159 9.06 2.98 0.65
N MET A 160 10.28 2.45 0.81
CA MET A 160 11.18 2.86 1.90
C MET A 160 11.62 4.34 1.78
N GLN A 161 11.89 4.81 0.56
CA GLN A 161 12.15 6.24 0.31
C GLN A 161 10.92 7.09 0.63
N ALA A 162 9.73 6.69 0.18
CA ALA A 162 8.48 7.40 0.49
C ALA A 162 8.21 7.47 2.00
N MET A 163 8.46 6.39 2.75
CA MET A 163 8.40 6.42 4.22
C MET A 163 9.42 7.40 4.81
N GLN A 164 10.67 7.35 4.35
CA GLN A 164 11.74 8.20 4.86
C GLN A 164 11.45 9.70 4.63
N TRP A 165 10.79 10.06 3.53
CA TRP A 165 10.30 11.42 3.30
C TRP A 165 9.42 11.93 4.43
N THR A 166 8.51 11.09 4.93
CA THR A 166 7.59 11.47 6.02
C THR A 166 8.29 11.70 7.36
N ILE A 167 9.48 11.12 7.53
CA ILE A 167 10.29 11.23 8.74
C ILE A 167 11.26 12.42 8.64
N SER A 168 11.99 12.52 7.52
CA SER A 168 13.01 13.55 7.32
C SER A 168 12.44 14.93 7.02
N TYR A 169 11.32 14.99 6.30
CA TYR A 169 10.72 16.24 5.83
C TYR A 169 9.19 16.24 6.05
N PRO A 170 8.70 16.08 7.29
CA PRO A 170 7.28 15.88 7.59
C PRO A 170 6.36 17.00 7.11
N GLU A 171 6.86 18.24 7.04
CA GLU A 171 6.09 19.40 6.54
C GLU A 171 6.03 19.48 5.02
N ARG A 172 6.94 18.81 4.31
CA ARG A 172 7.12 18.92 2.85
C ARG A 172 6.42 17.82 2.07
N ILE A 173 5.61 17.00 2.72
CA ILE A 173 4.86 15.92 2.08
C ILE A 173 3.44 15.84 2.66
N ARG A 174 2.43 15.65 1.80
CA ARG A 174 1.03 15.45 2.23
C ARG A 174 0.67 13.98 2.33
N HIS A 175 1.10 13.15 1.37
CA HIS A 175 0.80 11.72 1.38
C HIS A 175 2.02 10.86 1.02
N ALA A 176 2.08 9.66 1.58
CA ALA A 176 3.04 8.62 1.21
C ALA A 176 2.29 7.35 0.78
N LEU A 177 2.58 6.87 -0.43
CA LEU A 177 2.06 5.61 -0.96
C LEU A 177 3.20 4.58 -0.91
N VAL A 178 3.09 3.65 0.03
CA VAL A 178 4.11 2.67 0.39
C VAL A 178 3.65 1.30 -0.08
N ILE A 179 4.19 0.85 -1.21
CA ILE A 179 3.71 -0.34 -1.91
C ILE A 179 4.77 -1.44 -1.80
N ALA A 180 4.36 -2.68 -1.49
CA ALA A 180 5.24 -3.85 -1.37
C ALA A 180 6.57 -3.50 -0.68
N ALA A 181 6.53 -3.04 0.57
CA ALA A 181 7.70 -2.55 1.29
C ALA A 181 7.73 -3.08 2.73
N ALA A 182 8.86 -2.89 3.41
CA ALA A 182 9.08 -3.32 4.78
C ALA A 182 9.72 -2.20 5.60
N PRO A 183 9.55 -2.18 6.94
CA PRO A 183 10.20 -1.18 7.79
C PRO A 183 11.72 -1.38 7.84
N LYS A 184 12.17 -2.64 7.68
CA LYS A 184 13.57 -3.04 7.48
C LYS A 184 13.64 -4.42 6.84
N LEU A 185 14.77 -4.79 6.28
CA LEU A 185 14.96 -6.13 5.73
C LEU A 185 14.96 -7.22 6.81
N SER A 186 14.50 -8.40 6.43
CA SER A 186 14.68 -9.62 7.22
C SER A 186 16.13 -10.11 7.15
N THR A 187 16.55 -10.93 8.12
CA THR A 187 17.86 -11.60 8.10
C THR A 187 18.07 -12.40 6.82
N GLN A 188 17.01 -13.06 6.32
CA GLN A 188 17.07 -13.85 5.10
C GLN A 188 17.31 -12.98 3.87
N ASN A 189 16.64 -11.82 3.76
CA ASN A 189 16.87 -10.93 2.62
C ASN A 189 18.26 -10.29 2.66
N ILE A 190 18.79 -9.97 3.85
CA ILE A 190 20.18 -9.50 4.01
C ILE A 190 21.16 -10.59 3.53
N ALA A 191 20.92 -11.86 3.85
CA ALA A 191 21.75 -12.97 3.38
C ALA A 191 21.73 -13.11 1.85
N PHE A 192 20.55 -13.02 1.20
CA PHE A 192 20.46 -13.01 -0.26
C PHE A 192 21.23 -11.86 -0.90
N ASN A 193 21.07 -10.64 -0.35
CA ASN A 193 21.81 -9.48 -0.83
C ASN A 193 23.32 -9.68 -0.65
N ASP A 194 23.76 -10.30 0.44
CA ASP A 194 25.19 -10.55 0.66
C ASP A 194 25.76 -11.55 -0.33
N VAL A 195 25.09 -12.68 -0.57
CA VAL A 195 25.51 -13.67 -1.58
C VAL A 195 25.60 -13.02 -2.98
N ALA A 196 24.62 -12.19 -3.35
CA ALA A 196 24.67 -11.44 -4.61
C ALA A 196 25.89 -10.50 -4.69
N ARG A 197 26.22 -9.80 -3.60
CA ARG A 197 27.42 -8.96 -3.54
C ARG A 197 28.71 -9.78 -3.61
N GLN A 198 28.79 -10.92 -2.94
CA GLN A 198 29.97 -11.80 -3.00
C GLN A 198 30.18 -12.36 -4.41
N ALA A 199 29.11 -12.64 -5.15
CA ALA A 199 29.22 -13.05 -6.54
C ALA A 199 29.87 -11.96 -7.41
N ILE A 200 29.52 -10.68 -7.18
CA ILE A 200 30.13 -9.55 -7.88
C ILE A 200 31.58 -9.32 -7.44
N VAL A 201 31.84 -9.30 -6.14
CA VAL A 201 33.17 -8.99 -5.59
C VAL A 201 34.20 -10.09 -5.91
N SER A 202 33.76 -11.34 -6.06
CA SER A 202 34.63 -12.47 -6.41
C SER A 202 34.88 -12.61 -7.92
N ASP A 203 34.18 -11.83 -8.76
CA ASP A 203 34.44 -11.80 -10.20
C ASP A 203 35.86 -11.24 -10.47
N PRO A 204 36.73 -11.98 -11.19
CA PRO A 204 38.08 -11.52 -11.52
C PRO A 204 38.10 -10.15 -12.22
N GLU A 205 37.05 -9.84 -13.00
CA GLU A 205 36.91 -8.59 -13.74
C GLU A 205 36.39 -7.43 -12.87
N PHE A 206 36.11 -7.65 -11.58
CA PHE A 206 35.67 -6.59 -10.67
C PHE A 206 36.78 -5.61 -10.30
N HIS A 207 38.04 -6.07 -10.28
CA HIS A 207 39.22 -5.26 -9.97
C HIS A 207 39.06 -4.35 -8.74
N GLY A 208 38.47 -4.89 -7.66
CA GLY A 208 38.21 -4.15 -6.42
C GLY A 208 37.31 -2.93 -6.59
N GLY A 209 36.44 -2.91 -7.61
CA GLY A 209 35.53 -1.81 -7.93
C GLY A 209 36.09 -0.78 -8.91
N ASN A 210 37.32 -0.97 -9.41
CA ASN A 210 37.97 -0.05 -10.37
C ASN A 210 38.01 -0.61 -11.80
N PHE A 211 37.06 -1.48 -12.15
CA PHE A 211 37.00 -2.17 -13.44
C PHE A 211 36.85 -1.23 -14.65
N TYR A 212 36.32 -0.01 -14.49
CA TYR A 212 36.26 0.98 -15.57
C TYR A 212 37.64 1.32 -16.14
N ALA A 213 38.67 1.42 -15.29
CA ALA A 213 40.02 1.74 -15.71
C ALA A 213 40.67 0.60 -16.52
N GLN A 214 40.15 -0.62 -16.39
CA GLN A 214 40.58 -1.80 -17.14
C GLN A 214 39.75 -2.02 -18.41
N GLY A 215 38.70 -1.21 -18.65
CA GLY A 215 37.72 -1.48 -19.70
C GLY A 215 36.94 -2.79 -19.49
N ALA A 216 36.89 -3.27 -18.25
CA ALA A 216 36.29 -4.55 -17.87
C ALA A 216 34.85 -4.38 -17.38
N ILE A 217 34.09 -5.48 -17.37
CA ILE A 217 32.76 -5.57 -16.77
C ILE A 217 32.70 -6.89 -15.99
N PRO A 218 32.42 -6.90 -14.67
CA PRO A 218 32.23 -8.11 -13.87
C PRO A 218 30.89 -8.79 -14.19
N ALA A 219 30.76 -9.24 -15.43
CA ALA A 219 29.52 -9.72 -16.01
C ALA A 219 29.06 -11.04 -15.38
N THR A 220 30.00 -11.91 -14.99
CA THR A 220 29.69 -13.20 -14.37
C THR A 220 29.06 -12.97 -12.99
N GLY A 221 29.68 -12.12 -12.18
CA GLY A 221 29.17 -11.76 -10.87
C GLY A 221 27.81 -11.05 -10.93
N LEU A 222 27.65 -10.09 -11.85
CA LEU A 222 26.37 -9.42 -12.09
C LEU A 222 25.26 -10.38 -12.52
N LYS A 223 25.57 -11.32 -13.43
CA LYS A 223 24.63 -12.35 -13.89
C LYS A 223 24.15 -13.19 -12.71
N LEU A 224 25.07 -13.71 -11.90
CA LEU A 224 24.74 -14.52 -10.72
C LEU A 224 23.91 -13.75 -9.70
N ALA A 225 24.30 -12.50 -9.41
CA ALA A 225 23.53 -11.61 -8.54
C ALA A 225 22.10 -11.39 -9.05
N ARG A 226 21.94 -11.18 -10.36
CA ARG A 226 20.62 -11.00 -10.97
C ARG A 226 19.79 -12.28 -11.02
N MET A 227 20.41 -13.44 -11.25
CA MET A 227 19.74 -14.73 -11.22
C MET A 227 19.19 -14.99 -9.81
N LEU A 228 20.01 -14.78 -8.78
CA LEU A 228 19.56 -14.90 -7.39
C LEU A 228 18.40 -13.94 -7.09
N GLY A 229 18.50 -12.69 -7.54
CA GLY A 229 17.43 -11.70 -7.41
C GLY A 229 16.10 -12.16 -8.03
N HIS A 230 16.09 -12.65 -9.28
CA HIS A 230 14.87 -13.09 -9.96
C HIS A 230 14.17 -14.25 -9.25
N ILE A 231 14.95 -15.20 -8.70
CA ILE A 231 14.38 -16.28 -7.89
C ILE A 231 13.62 -15.68 -6.69
N THR A 232 14.10 -14.55 -6.15
CA THR A 232 13.45 -13.86 -5.04
C THR A 232 12.28 -12.95 -5.36
N TYR A 233 12.00 -12.69 -6.64
CA TYR A 233 10.96 -11.73 -7.02
C TYR A 233 9.67 -12.38 -7.50
N LEU A 234 9.74 -13.65 -7.92
CA LEU A 234 8.62 -14.42 -8.41
C LEU A 234 8.06 -15.35 -7.31
N SER A 235 6.78 -15.68 -7.41
CA SER A 235 6.15 -16.69 -6.55
C SER A 235 6.53 -18.11 -6.99
N GLU A 236 6.47 -19.06 -6.06
CA GLU A 236 6.69 -20.48 -6.36
C GLU A 236 5.67 -21.01 -7.36
N ASP A 237 4.39 -20.67 -7.18
CA ASP A 237 3.30 -21.08 -8.07
C ASP A 237 3.53 -20.60 -9.51
N LEU A 238 3.97 -19.34 -9.71
CA LEU A 238 4.24 -18.81 -11.05
C LEU A 238 5.45 -19.48 -11.70
N LEU A 239 6.51 -19.77 -10.93
CA LEU A 239 7.66 -20.53 -11.45
C LEU A 239 7.26 -21.95 -11.84
N GLY A 240 6.42 -22.60 -11.03
CA GLY A 240 5.87 -23.93 -11.27
C GLY A 240 4.97 -23.98 -12.50
N GLU A 241 4.04 -23.03 -12.65
CA GLU A 241 3.14 -22.96 -13.79
C GLU A 241 3.88 -22.64 -15.10
N LYS A 242 4.85 -21.72 -15.05
CA LYS A 242 5.53 -21.23 -16.26
C LYS A 242 6.59 -22.18 -16.80
N PHE A 243 7.29 -22.91 -15.93
CA PHE A 243 8.44 -23.72 -16.33
C PHE A 243 8.34 -25.18 -15.90
N GLY A 244 7.56 -25.50 -14.87
CA GLY A 244 7.41 -26.85 -14.32
C GLY A 244 8.76 -27.53 -14.09
N ARG A 245 8.93 -28.71 -14.67
CA ARG A 245 10.20 -29.45 -14.73
C ARG A 245 10.62 -29.70 -16.18
N ASP A 246 10.26 -28.79 -17.07
CA ASP A 246 10.45 -28.99 -18.51
C ASP A 246 11.93 -28.96 -18.87
N VAL A 247 12.36 -30.02 -19.57
CA VAL A 247 13.73 -30.23 -20.01
C VAL A 247 13.89 -29.73 -21.44
N LYS A 248 14.87 -28.87 -21.67
CA LYS A 248 15.22 -28.34 -22.98
C LYS A 248 15.69 -29.49 -23.89
N GLY A 249 14.86 -29.85 -24.87
CA GLY A 249 15.14 -30.94 -25.81
C GLY A 249 14.61 -32.32 -25.37
N GLY A 250 13.94 -32.42 -24.22
CA GLY A 250 13.15 -33.60 -23.81
C GLY A 250 13.91 -34.76 -23.15
N GLU A 251 15.23 -34.72 -23.08
CA GLU A 251 16.06 -35.77 -22.46
C GLU A 251 17.15 -35.15 -21.56
N TYR A 252 17.54 -35.86 -20.49
CA TYR A 252 18.60 -35.42 -19.59
C TYR A 252 19.98 -35.59 -20.24
N GLY A 253 20.80 -34.54 -20.18
CA GLY A 253 22.15 -34.53 -20.75
C GLY A 253 23.25 -35.05 -19.81
N PHE A 254 22.94 -35.22 -18.51
CA PHE A 254 23.86 -35.61 -17.44
C PHE A 254 25.17 -34.80 -17.42
N ASN A 255 25.06 -33.49 -17.60
CA ASN A 255 26.19 -32.55 -17.55
C ASN A 255 25.81 -31.26 -16.80
N TYR A 256 26.66 -30.24 -16.83
CA TYR A 256 26.43 -28.97 -16.11
C TYR A 256 25.93 -27.83 -17.03
N GLU A 257 25.58 -28.15 -18.28
CA GLU A 257 24.96 -27.19 -19.22
C GLU A 257 23.49 -26.96 -18.87
N VAL A 258 22.83 -26.07 -19.63
CA VAL A 258 21.39 -25.79 -19.46
C VAL A 258 20.59 -27.02 -19.86
N GLU A 259 19.90 -27.62 -18.89
CA GLU A 259 19.00 -28.76 -19.12
C GLU A 259 17.54 -28.35 -18.90
N PHE A 260 17.25 -27.43 -17.98
CA PHE A 260 15.88 -27.00 -17.71
C PHE A 260 15.53 -25.64 -18.34
N GLU A 261 14.27 -25.45 -18.74
CA GLU A 261 13.80 -24.17 -19.31
C GLU A 261 13.98 -22.99 -18.34
N ILE A 262 13.80 -23.22 -17.03
CA ILE A 262 14.06 -22.20 -16.00
C ILE A 262 15.52 -21.75 -15.96
N GLU A 263 16.47 -22.66 -16.16
CA GLU A 263 17.90 -22.32 -16.20
C GLU A 263 18.23 -21.44 -17.41
N SER A 264 17.66 -21.77 -18.56
CA SER A 264 17.76 -20.99 -19.80
C SER A 264 17.24 -19.56 -19.58
N TYR A 265 16.04 -19.45 -18.99
CA TYR A 265 15.41 -18.16 -18.69
C TYR A 265 16.25 -17.32 -17.72
N LEU A 266 16.70 -17.89 -16.61
CA LEU A 266 17.50 -17.18 -15.61
C LEU A 266 18.83 -16.70 -16.20
N ARG A 267 19.52 -17.54 -16.98
CA ARG A 267 20.79 -17.16 -17.64
C ARG A 267 20.56 -16.01 -18.62
N TYR A 268 19.51 -16.06 -19.45
CA TYR A 268 19.16 -15.00 -20.39
C TYR A 268 18.85 -13.66 -19.70
N GLN A 269 18.04 -13.69 -18.63
CA GLN A 269 17.73 -12.47 -17.87
C GLN A 269 18.97 -11.89 -17.16
N GLY A 270 19.85 -12.76 -16.67
CA GLY A 270 21.12 -12.35 -16.07
C GLY A 270 22.05 -11.69 -17.09
N ASP A 271 22.19 -12.26 -18.28
CA ASP A 271 23.04 -11.71 -19.35
C ASP A 271 22.55 -10.32 -19.80
N LYS A 272 21.24 -10.18 -19.99
CA LYS A 272 20.64 -8.88 -20.33
C LYS A 272 20.90 -7.81 -19.25
N PHE A 273 20.81 -8.18 -17.98
CA PHE A 273 21.02 -7.24 -16.87
C PHE A 273 22.48 -6.80 -16.74
N ALA A 274 23.42 -7.73 -16.90
CA ALA A 274 24.85 -7.43 -16.83
C ALA A 274 25.31 -6.41 -17.89
N GLN A 275 24.57 -6.26 -18.99
CA GLN A 275 24.85 -5.27 -20.04
C GLN A 275 24.35 -3.87 -19.72
N VAL A 276 23.35 -3.73 -18.84
CA VAL A 276 22.64 -2.46 -18.62
C VAL A 276 22.74 -1.92 -17.20
N PHE A 277 23.26 -2.72 -16.27
CA PHE A 277 23.37 -2.36 -14.87
C PHE A 277 24.82 -2.43 -14.38
N ASP A 278 25.17 -1.49 -13.52
CA ASP A 278 26.52 -1.34 -13.02
C ASP A 278 26.76 -2.12 -11.71
N ALA A 279 27.91 -2.78 -11.61
CA ALA A 279 28.26 -3.62 -10.47
C ALA A 279 28.43 -2.81 -9.17
N ASN A 280 29.17 -1.70 -9.21
CA ASN A 280 29.36 -0.85 -8.02
C ASN A 280 28.03 -0.27 -7.54
N THR A 281 27.18 0.15 -8.48
CA THR A 281 25.80 0.60 -8.21
C THR A 281 24.99 -0.49 -7.51
N TYR A 282 25.06 -1.74 -7.97
CA TYR A 282 24.37 -2.85 -7.32
C TYR A 282 24.83 -3.04 -5.86
N LEU A 283 26.14 -2.99 -5.62
CA LEU A 283 26.69 -3.06 -4.25
C LEU A 283 26.14 -1.93 -3.36
N LEU A 284 26.15 -0.69 -3.87
CA LEU A 284 25.67 0.49 -3.15
C LEU A 284 24.18 0.41 -2.84
N MET A 285 23.35 0.12 -3.83
CA MET A 285 21.90 0.10 -3.67
C MET A 285 21.43 -1.04 -2.76
N THR A 286 22.07 -2.22 -2.84
CA THR A 286 21.75 -3.31 -1.91
C THR A 286 22.22 -3.02 -0.49
N LYS A 287 23.32 -2.27 -0.29
CA LYS A 287 23.72 -1.80 1.05
C LYS A 287 22.80 -0.71 1.59
N ALA A 288 22.34 0.22 0.76
CA ALA A 288 21.33 1.22 1.15
C ALA A 288 20.05 0.53 1.64
N LEU A 289 19.63 -0.52 0.92
CA LEU A 289 18.50 -1.37 1.31
C LEU A 289 18.76 -2.12 2.64
N ASP A 290 19.94 -2.71 2.83
CA ASP A 290 20.33 -3.40 4.09
C ASP A 290 20.40 -2.46 5.29
N TYR A 291 20.80 -1.20 5.09
CA TYR A 291 20.95 -0.21 6.16
C TYR A 291 19.65 0.49 6.55
N PHE A 292 18.60 0.39 5.74
CA PHE A 292 17.33 1.04 6.04
C PHE A 292 16.68 0.43 7.29
N ASP A 293 16.67 1.22 8.36
CA ASP A 293 15.95 0.95 9.60
C ASP A 293 15.55 2.30 10.23
N PRO A 294 14.36 2.84 9.90
CA PRO A 294 13.92 4.14 10.40
C PRO A 294 13.67 4.12 11.91
N ALA A 295 13.43 2.95 12.51
CA ALA A 295 13.22 2.79 13.94
C ALA A 295 14.53 2.86 14.73
N LYS A 296 15.69 2.64 14.09
CA LYS A 296 17.00 2.57 14.77
C LYS A 296 17.31 3.82 15.58
N ALA A 297 17.13 5.00 15.00
CA ALA A 297 17.37 6.28 15.69
C ALA A 297 16.35 6.53 16.83
N ALA A 298 15.20 5.86 16.79
CA ALA A 298 14.15 5.93 17.79
C ALA A 298 14.27 4.82 18.86
N GLY A 299 15.40 4.11 18.94
CA GLY A 299 15.61 3.03 19.91
C GLY A 299 14.91 1.72 19.55
N GLY A 300 14.61 1.51 18.26
CA GLY A 300 13.90 0.33 17.77
C GLY A 300 12.38 0.47 17.76
N ASP A 301 11.83 1.60 18.20
CA ASP A 301 10.40 1.89 18.17
C ASP A 301 10.01 2.60 16.86
N LEU A 302 9.32 1.86 15.98
CA LEU A 302 8.88 2.39 14.69
C LEU A 302 7.77 3.45 14.82
N ALA A 303 6.88 3.33 15.81
CA ALA A 303 5.83 4.32 16.03
C ALA A 303 6.45 5.66 16.48
N LYS A 304 7.49 5.59 17.32
CA LYS A 304 8.27 6.78 17.69
C LYS A 304 8.98 7.41 16.49
N ALA A 305 9.48 6.62 15.54
CA ALA A 305 10.05 7.15 14.30
C ALA A 305 9.01 7.92 13.45
N PHE A 306 7.75 7.44 13.41
CA PHE A 306 6.64 8.13 12.73
C PHE A 306 5.98 9.25 13.55
N SER A 307 6.40 9.48 14.78
CA SER A 307 5.75 10.46 15.66
C SER A 307 5.75 11.89 15.11
N ALA A 308 6.76 12.27 14.32
CA ALA A 308 6.85 13.57 13.66
C ALA A 308 6.12 13.65 12.31
N ALA A 309 5.75 12.50 11.72
CA ALA A 309 5.12 12.45 10.41
C ALA A 309 3.76 13.17 10.42
N ARG A 310 3.44 13.89 9.34
CA ARG A 310 2.15 14.57 9.14
C ARG A 310 1.39 14.07 7.92
N ALA A 311 2.01 13.17 7.15
CA ALA A 311 1.44 12.65 5.93
C ALA A 311 0.25 11.71 6.19
N GLY A 312 -0.67 11.61 5.23
CA GLY A 312 -1.56 10.46 5.11
C GLY A 312 -0.85 9.30 4.41
N PHE A 313 -1.11 8.07 4.83
CA PHE A 313 -0.45 6.88 4.32
C PHE A 313 -1.42 5.98 3.56
N PHE A 314 -0.98 5.49 2.41
CA PHE A 314 -1.60 4.36 1.73
C PHE A 314 -0.58 3.24 1.66
N LEU A 315 -0.95 2.07 2.18
CA LEU A 315 -0.13 0.87 2.15
C LEU A 315 -0.82 -0.18 1.29
N ALA A 316 -0.04 -0.80 0.41
CA ALA A 316 -0.48 -1.98 -0.35
C ALA A 316 0.58 -3.08 -0.23
N SER A 317 0.17 -4.27 0.15
CA SER A 317 0.99 -5.49 0.08
C SER A 317 0.36 -6.50 -0.88
N PHE A 318 1.11 -7.54 -1.24
CA PHE A 318 0.64 -8.59 -2.15
C PHE A 318 0.73 -9.95 -1.46
N LYS A 319 -0.34 -10.74 -1.49
CA LYS A 319 -0.41 -12.02 -0.77
C LYS A 319 0.71 -13.01 -1.13
N SER A 320 1.11 -13.03 -2.40
CA SER A 320 2.17 -13.91 -2.89
C SER A 320 3.58 -13.33 -2.74
N ASP A 321 3.73 -12.08 -2.28
CA ASP A 321 5.04 -11.49 -2.02
C ASP A 321 5.65 -12.17 -0.79
N TRP A 322 6.68 -12.97 -1.00
CA TRP A 322 7.41 -13.59 0.10
C TRP A 322 8.64 -12.78 0.49
N ARG A 323 9.09 -11.84 -0.37
CA ARG A 323 10.25 -11.00 -0.11
C ARG A 323 9.89 -9.95 0.95
N PHE A 324 8.78 -9.24 0.75
CA PHE A 324 8.16 -8.31 1.71
C PHE A 324 6.70 -8.71 1.96
N PRO A 325 6.50 -9.77 2.75
CA PRO A 325 5.18 -10.35 2.90
C PRO A 325 4.22 -9.43 3.67
N PRO A 326 2.89 -9.63 3.55
CA PRO A 326 1.89 -8.74 4.15
C PRO A 326 2.09 -8.46 5.64
N GLU A 327 2.68 -9.38 6.41
CA GLU A 327 3.09 -9.18 7.80
C GLU A 327 3.99 -7.94 7.97
N ARG A 328 4.93 -7.70 7.04
CA ARG A 328 5.84 -6.55 7.07
C ARG A 328 5.11 -5.24 6.84
N SER A 329 4.07 -5.23 6.00
CA SER A 329 3.21 -4.06 5.84
C SER A 329 2.33 -3.84 7.06
N ARG A 330 1.79 -4.91 7.67
CA ARG A 330 1.04 -4.83 8.93
C ARG A 330 1.87 -4.26 10.08
N GLU A 331 3.16 -4.55 10.17
CA GLU A 331 4.07 -3.90 11.14
C GLU A 331 4.10 -2.36 10.96
N ILE A 332 4.11 -1.88 9.71
CA ILE A 332 4.09 -0.44 9.42
C ILE A 332 2.71 0.14 9.79
N VAL A 333 1.61 -0.52 9.41
CA VAL A 333 0.24 -0.10 9.77
C VAL A 333 0.10 0.03 11.28
N GLN A 334 0.53 -0.98 12.05
CA GLN A 334 0.49 -0.97 13.51
C GLN A 334 1.27 0.22 14.08
N ALA A 335 2.48 0.47 13.59
CA ALA A 335 3.29 1.60 14.02
C ALA A 335 2.64 2.95 13.67
N LEU A 336 2.00 3.08 12.51
CA LEU A 336 1.29 4.29 12.10
C LEU A 336 0.04 4.55 12.93
N VAL A 337 -0.76 3.51 13.20
CA VAL A 337 -1.94 3.59 14.08
C VAL A 337 -1.52 4.00 15.49
N LYS A 338 -0.47 3.37 16.04
CA LYS A 338 0.12 3.72 17.34
C LYS A 338 0.64 5.16 17.37
N ALA A 339 1.26 5.61 16.27
CA ALA A 339 1.72 7.00 16.10
C ALA A 339 0.59 7.99 15.81
N LYS A 340 -0.68 7.54 15.77
CA LYS A 340 -1.87 8.34 15.45
C LYS A 340 -1.77 9.02 14.08
N ARG A 341 -1.36 8.24 13.06
CA ARG A 341 -1.23 8.68 11.68
C ARG A 341 -2.35 8.10 10.82
N ARG A 342 -2.89 8.91 9.91
CA ARG A 342 -3.91 8.48 8.95
C ARG A 342 -3.31 7.41 8.04
N VAL A 343 -3.93 6.23 8.00
CA VAL A 343 -3.44 5.10 7.21
C VAL A 343 -4.60 4.31 6.62
N THR A 344 -4.50 4.05 5.32
CA THR A 344 -5.29 3.08 4.59
C THR A 344 -4.39 1.90 4.22
N TYR A 345 -4.86 0.67 4.41
CA TYR A 345 -4.14 -0.55 4.06
C TYR A 345 -5.01 -1.50 3.25
N ALA A 346 -4.46 -1.99 2.14
CA ALA A 346 -5.06 -3.03 1.31
C ALA A 346 -4.07 -4.17 1.06
N GLU A 347 -4.56 -5.41 1.11
CA GLU A 347 -3.81 -6.63 0.84
C GLU A 347 -4.28 -7.22 -0.49
N ILE A 348 -3.48 -7.04 -1.53
CA ILE A 348 -3.83 -7.38 -2.91
C ILE A 348 -3.58 -8.87 -3.18
N ASP A 349 -4.59 -9.54 -3.72
CA ASP A 349 -4.49 -10.90 -4.21
C ASP A 349 -3.96 -10.95 -5.65
N ALA A 350 -2.63 -10.92 -5.78
CA ALA A 350 -1.96 -11.07 -7.07
C ALA A 350 -0.95 -12.22 -7.00
N PRO A 351 -0.85 -13.09 -8.03
CA PRO A 351 -0.03 -14.31 -7.98
C PRO A 351 1.46 -14.10 -8.34
N HIS A 352 1.91 -12.87 -8.56
CA HIS A 352 3.19 -12.59 -9.23
C HIS A 352 4.40 -12.37 -8.29
N GLY A 353 4.23 -12.57 -6.98
CA GLY A 353 5.30 -12.36 -6.01
C GLY A 353 5.59 -10.88 -5.75
N HIS A 354 6.85 -10.57 -5.48
CA HIS A 354 7.30 -9.23 -5.12
C HIS A 354 7.10 -8.21 -6.25
N ASP A 355 7.29 -8.62 -7.51
CA ASP A 355 7.17 -7.72 -8.66
C ASP A 355 5.70 -7.46 -9.07
N ALA A 356 4.72 -7.99 -8.34
CA ALA A 356 3.29 -7.78 -8.63
C ALA A 356 2.90 -6.30 -8.75
N PHE A 357 3.55 -5.40 -7.99
CA PHE A 357 3.25 -3.96 -8.05
C PHE A 357 3.64 -3.27 -9.38
N LEU A 358 4.47 -3.93 -10.21
CA LEU A 358 4.89 -3.46 -11.53
C LEU A 358 3.98 -3.97 -12.66
N LEU A 359 3.01 -4.84 -12.34
CA LEU A 359 2.17 -5.50 -13.32
C LEU A 359 0.76 -4.89 -13.34
N ASP A 360 0.02 -5.19 -14.40
CA ASP A 360 -1.37 -4.77 -14.52
C ASP A 360 -2.25 -5.58 -13.57
N ASP A 361 -2.77 -4.92 -12.54
CA ASP A 361 -3.79 -5.46 -11.65
C ASP A 361 -4.92 -4.45 -11.47
N VAL A 362 -6.13 -4.86 -11.85
CA VAL A 362 -7.31 -3.98 -11.87
C VAL A 362 -7.68 -3.52 -10.47
N HIS A 363 -7.63 -4.40 -9.48
CA HIS A 363 -8.04 -4.07 -8.12
C HIS A 363 -7.06 -3.09 -7.47
N TYR A 364 -5.77 -3.39 -7.56
CA TYR A 364 -4.68 -2.54 -7.10
C TYR A 364 -4.68 -1.16 -7.76
N HIS A 365 -4.81 -1.07 -9.09
CA HIS A 365 -4.83 0.22 -9.78
C HIS A 365 -6.06 1.05 -9.40
N ARG A 366 -7.23 0.41 -9.20
CA ARG A 366 -8.44 1.10 -8.71
C ARG A 366 -8.26 1.65 -7.30
N LEU A 367 -7.61 0.91 -6.40
CA LEU A 367 -7.32 1.39 -5.04
C LEU A 367 -6.38 2.58 -5.04
N VAL A 368 -5.28 2.53 -5.80
CA VAL A 368 -4.35 3.66 -5.93
C VAL A 368 -5.06 4.87 -6.55
N ALA A 369 -5.88 4.65 -7.59
CA ALA A 369 -6.67 5.69 -8.22
C ALA A 369 -7.66 6.35 -7.23
N ALA A 370 -8.44 5.55 -6.50
CA ALA A 370 -9.40 6.04 -5.52
C ALA A 370 -8.72 6.85 -4.41
N TYR A 371 -7.59 6.37 -3.89
CA TYR A 371 -6.83 7.12 -2.89
C TYR A 371 -6.31 8.45 -3.45
N LEU A 372 -5.71 8.45 -4.65
CA LEU A 372 -5.22 9.67 -5.30
C LEU A 372 -6.34 10.61 -5.74
N ASP A 373 -7.55 10.09 -5.98
CA ASP A 373 -8.72 10.92 -6.25
C ASP A 373 -9.11 11.75 -5.01
N ASN A 374 -9.01 11.18 -3.81
CA ASN A 374 -9.13 11.93 -2.56
C ASN A 374 -8.02 12.97 -2.41
N VAL A 375 -6.76 12.59 -2.66
CA VAL A 375 -5.61 13.52 -2.59
C VAL A 375 -5.81 14.71 -3.52
N ALA A 376 -6.26 14.47 -4.74
CA ALA A 376 -6.57 15.53 -5.71
C ALA A 376 -7.69 16.45 -5.21
N GLY A 377 -8.71 15.90 -4.55
CA GLY A 377 -9.75 16.66 -3.87
C GLY A 377 -9.19 17.55 -2.77
N GLU A 378 -8.30 17.01 -1.92
CA GLU A 378 -7.66 17.76 -0.82
C GLU A 378 -6.81 18.95 -1.31
N ILE A 379 -6.15 18.82 -2.47
CA ILE A 379 -5.28 19.88 -3.04
C ILE A 379 -5.96 20.74 -4.11
N GLY A 380 -7.21 20.46 -4.46
CA GLY A 380 -7.92 21.18 -5.52
C GLY A 380 -7.42 20.91 -6.95
N ALA A 381 -6.83 19.75 -7.22
CA ALA A 381 -6.36 19.34 -8.55
C ALA A 381 -7.48 18.85 -9.50
N GLY A 382 -8.75 18.99 -9.09
CA GLY A 382 -9.92 18.61 -9.88
C GLY A 382 -10.26 17.11 -9.83
N ALA A 383 -11.50 16.81 -10.21
CA ALA A 383 -11.96 15.44 -10.38
C ALA A 383 -11.37 14.80 -11.64
N ARG A 384 -11.29 13.47 -11.67
CA ARG A 384 -10.94 12.72 -12.87
C ARG A 384 -11.99 12.96 -13.95
N THR A 385 -11.56 13.37 -15.14
CA THR A 385 -12.46 13.79 -16.23
C THR A 385 -12.82 12.69 -17.22
N GLY A 386 -12.22 11.50 -17.10
CA GLY A 386 -12.45 10.35 -17.99
C GLY A 386 -12.35 9.02 -17.23
N PRO A 387 -12.60 7.88 -17.92
CA PRO A 387 -12.53 6.57 -17.31
C PRO A 387 -11.10 6.25 -16.83
N LEU A 388 -11.00 5.40 -15.80
CA LEU A 388 -9.72 4.88 -15.36
C LEU A 388 -9.14 3.97 -16.44
N ILE A 389 -7.87 4.17 -16.79
CA ILE A 389 -7.13 3.30 -17.72
C ILE A 389 -6.25 2.35 -16.92
N VAL A 390 -6.37 1.05 -17.19
CA VAL A 390 -5.53 -0.03 -16.64
C VAL A 390 -5.00 -0.86 -17.81
N GLY A 391 -3.73 -1.27 -17.82
CA GLY A 391 -3.17 -2.07 -18.94
C GLY A 391 -3.43 -1.50 -20.34
N GLY A 392 -3.47 -0.16 -20.47
CA GLY A 392 -3.74 0.54 -21.73
C GLY A 392 -5.19 0.46 -22.26
N THR A 393 -6.13 -0.05 -21.46
CA THR A 393 -7.56 -0.15 -21.81
C THR A 393 -8.40 0.63 -20.81
N GLU A 394 -9.46 1.29 -21.27
CA GLU A 394 -10.45 1.89 -20.37
C GLU A 394 -11.10 0.79 -19.53
N LEU A 395 -11.21 1.00 -18.22
CA LEU A 395 -11.70 -0.01 -17.29
C LEU A 395 -13.08 -0.56 -17.69
N GLU A 396 -13.96 0.32 -18.17
CA GLU A 396 -15.32 -0.03 -18.61
C GLU A 396 -15.34 -0.92 -19.87
N GLU A 397 -14.27 -0.89 -20.67
CA GLU A 397 -14.13 -1.66 -21.92
C GLU A 397 -13.40 -3.00 -21.72
N MET A 398 -12.87 -3.27 -20.52
CA MET A 398 -12.10 -4.49 -20.26
C MET A 398 -12.96 -5.76 -20.33
N LYS A 399 -12.49 -6.77 -21.08
CA LYS A 399 -13.17 -8.09 -21.14
C LYS A 399 -13.21 -8.73 -19.75
N GLY A 400 -14.39 -9.14 -19.32
CA GLY A 400 -14.59 -9.73 -17.99
C GLY A 400 -14.75 -8.71 -16.87
N PHE A 401 -14.51 -7.42 -17.13
CA PHE A 401 -15.00 -6.35 -16.27
C PHE A 401 -16.52 -6.31 -16.40
N ARG A 402 -17.17 -7.04 -15.50
CA ARG A 402 -18.47 -6.58 -15.04
C ARG A 402 -18.12 -5.44 -14.11
N SER A 403 -18.80 -4.31 -14.23
CA SER A 403 -19.11 -3.55 -13.02
C SER A 403 -19.64 -4.61 -12.06
N ARG A 404 -18.82 -5.11 -11.14
CA ARG A 404 -19.31 -5.66 -9.89
C ARG A 404 -19.85 -4.45 -9.11
N GLY A 405 -20.77 -3.70 -9.71
CA GLY A 405 -21.99 -3.37 -9.03
C GLY A 405 -22.54 -4.71 -8.58
N GLY A 406 -22.10 -5.15 -7.40
CA GLY A 406 -23.06 -5.73 -6.49
C GLY A 406 -24.29 -4.84 -6.61
N ALA A 407 -25.43 -5.44 -6.99
CA ALA A 407 -26.71 -4.75 -7.12
C ALA A 407 -26.72 -3.62 -6.11
N PRO A 408 -26.87 -2.33 -6.53
CA PRO A 408 -26.51 -1.16 -5.73
C PRO A 408 -26.86 -1.50 -4.32
N LEU A 409 -25.85 -1.79 -3.47
CA LEU A 409 -26.06 -2.47 -2.18
C LEU A 409 -27.23 -1.72 -1.59
N MET A 410 -28.45 -2.32 -1.63
CA MET A 410 -29.69 -1.54 -1.58
C MET A 410 -29.49 -0.66 -0.37
N ALA A 411 -29.32 0.66 -0.59
CA ALA A 411 -28.72 1.53 0.41
C ALA A 411 -29.60 1.34 1.63
N THR A 412 -29.15 0.47 2.53
CA THR A 412 -30.05 -0.08 3.53
C THR A 412 -30.28 1.13 4.38
N PRO A 413 -31.52 1.63 4.51
CA PRO A 413 -31.74 2.86 5.23
C PRO A 413 -31.07 2.69 6.59
N ARG A 414 -29.97 3.42 6.83
CA ARG A 414 -29.17 3.24 8.05
C ARG A 414 -29.92 3.94 9.17
N PHE A 415 -30.99 3.28 9.61
CA PHE A 415 -31.88 3.74 10.66
C PHE A 415 -31.14 3.88 12.00
N ASP A 416 -30.00 3.19 12.14
CA ASP A 416 -29.09 3.29 13.29
C ASP A 416 -28.16 4.50 13.23
N PHE A 417 -27.89 5.09 12.06
CA PHE A 417 -26.93 6.20 11.91
C PHE A 417 -27.22 7.37 12.85
N GLN A 418 -28.47 7.85 12.89
CA GLN A 418 -28.85 9.01 13.71
C GLN A 418 -28.64 8.73 15.20
N LEU A 419 -28.94 7.51 15.65
CA LEU A 419 -28.79 7.11 17.03
C LEU A 419 -27.31 6.96 17.40
N ILE A 420 -26.52 6.26 16.57
CA ILE A 420 -25.08 6.11 16.76
C ILE A 420 -24.40 7.49 16.80
N SER A 421 -24.70 8.36 15.82
CA SER A 421 -24.18 9.73 15.76
C SER A 421 -24.56 10.55 17.00
N SER A 422 -25.76 10.38 17.55
CA SER A 422 -26.17 11.08 18.78
C SER A 422 -25.42 10.65 20.04
N TRP A 423 -24.88 9.42 20.06
CA TRP A 423 -24.13 8.88 21.19
C TRP A 423 -22.64 9.17 21.14
N ILE A 424 -22.10 9.56 19.97
CA ILE A 424 -20.69 9.82 19.75
C ILE A 424 -20.42 11.33 19.86
N PRO A 425 -19.66 11.79 20.87
CA PRO A 425 -19.25 13.19 20.98
C PRO A 425 -18.42 13.66 19.78
N GLU A 426 -18.44 14.97 19.53
CA GLU A 426 -17.64 15.61 18.49
C GLU A 426 -16.13 15.36 18.71
N GLY A 427 -15.40 15.07 17.62
CA GLY A 427 -13.94 14.84 17.66
C GLY A 427 -13.51 13.52 18.30
N SER A 428 -14.44 12.60 18.58
CA SER A 428 -14.12 11.29 19.16
C SER A 428 -13.27 10.43 18.22
N ARG A 429 -12.46 9.53 18.80
CA ARG A 429 -11.76 8.50 18.01
C ARG A 429 -12.60 7.25 17.85
N VAL A 430 -12.86 6.84 16.62
CA VAL A 430 -13.80 5.77 16.27
C VAL A 430 -13.11 4.63 15.52
N LEU A 431 -13.44 3.39 15.86
CA LEU A 431 -13.11 2.19 15.07
C LEU A 431 -14.41 1.53 14.59
N ASP A 432 -14.64 1.48 13.28
CA ASP A 432 -15.83 0.86 12.68
C ASP A 432 -15.48 -0.55 12.16
N LEU A 433 -15.94 -1.58 12.87
CA LEU A 433 -15.66 -2.98 12.60
C LEU A 433 -16.67 -3.55 11.60
N GLY A 434 -16.19 -4.08 10.48
CA GLY A 434 -17.03 -4.51 9.37
C GLY A 434 -17.70 -3.30 8.73
N CYS A 435 -16.92 -2.26 8.43
CA CYS A 435 -17.43 -0.96 8.02
C CYS A 435 -18.18 -0.98 6.68
N GLY A 436 -18.07 -2.07 5.91
CA GLY A 436 -18.71 -2.20 4.61
C GLY A 436 -18.11 -1.21 3.61
N ASP A 437 -18.97 -0.45 2.96
CA ASP A 437 -18.58 0.63 2.04
C ASP A 437 -18.07 1.90 2.74
N GLY A 438 -17.96 1.91 4.06
CA GLY A 438 -17.47 3.04 4.84
C GLY A 438 -18.49 4.17 5.03
N THR A 439 -19.73 4.02 4.57
CA THR A 439 -20.76 5.09 4.62
C THR A 439 -21.02 5.58 6.06
N LEU A 440 -21.02 4.69 7.05
CA LEU A 440 -21.22 5.07 8.46
C LEU A 440 -20.08 5.97 8.94
N LEU A 441 -18.84 5.52 8.80
CA LEU A 441 -17.69 6.30 9.24
C LEU A 441 -17.56 7.62 8.46
N ALA A 442 -17.81 7.64 7.15
CA ALA A 442 -17.86 8.86 6.36
C ALA A 442 -18.94 9.84 6.88
N GLY A 443 -20.13 9.32 7.21
CA GLY A 443 -21.20 10.12 7.80
C GLY A 443 -20.85 10.68 9.18
N LEU A 444 -20.17 9.90 10.03
CA LEU A 444 -19.70 10.34 11.35
C LEU A 444 -18.59 11.39 11.22
N VAL A 445 -17.69 11.25 10.24
CA VAL A 445 -16.66 12.28 9.97
C VAL A 445 -17.35 13.60 9.58
N ALA A 446 -18.36 13.54 8.70
CA ALA A 446 -19.08 14.72 8.25
C ALA A 446 -19.96 15.37 9.33
N THR A 447 -20.57 14.57 10.22
CA THR A 447 -21.56 15.04 11.19
C THR A 447 -20.95 15.36 12.55
N ASN A 448 -20.01 14.53 13.01
CA ASN A 448 -19.42 14.59 14.35
C ASN A 448 -17.92 14.95 14.31
N GLY A 449 -17.31 15.15 13.13
CA GLY A 449 -15.88 15.46 13.04
C GLY A 449 -14.98 14.37 13.65
N VAL A 450 -15.42 13.10 13.65
CA VAL A 450 -14.64 12.00 14.25
C VAL A 450 -13.36 11.73 13.46
N GLU A 451 -12.37 11.17 14.14
CA GLU A 451 -11.18 10.59 13.52
C GLU A 451 -11.18 9.08 13.74
N GLY A 452 -10.84 8.28 12.73
CA GLY A 452 -10.99 6.85 12.90
C GLY A 452 -10.58 6.00 11.72
N TYR A 453 -10.80 4.69 11.88
CA TYR A 453 -10.56 3.68 10.85
C TYR A 453 -11.78 2.78 10.69
N GLY A 454 -12.04 2.38 9.46
CA GLY A 454 -12.86 1.20 9.16
C GLY A 454 -11.97 -0.05 9.15
N VAL A 455 -12.53 -1.18 9.55
CA VAL A 455 -11.93 -2.51 9.36
C VAL A 455 -12.85 -3.33 8.48
N GLU A 456 -12.34 -3.83 7.37
CA GLU A 456 -13.12 -4.61 6.39
C GLU A 456 -12.20 -5.67 5.76
N ARG A 457 -12.76 -6.83 5.42
CA ARG A 457 -12.01 -7.92 4.79
C ARG A 457 -12.21 -7.96 3.27
N ASP A 458 -13.40 -7.59 2.81
CA ASP A 458 -13.80 -7.69 1.41
C ASP A 458 -13.16 -6.60 0.54
N ASP A 459 -12.51 -7.03 -0.55
CA ASP A 459 -11.77 -6.18 -1.48
C ASP A 459 -12.62 -5.04 -2.07
N ASP A 460 -13.84 -5.34 -2.52
CA ASP A 460 -14.71 -4.36 -3.18
C ASP A 460 -15.23 -3.31 -2.18
N ARG A 461 -15.49 -3.71 -0.93
CA ARG A 461 -15.89 -2.82 0.17
C ARG A 461 -14.74 -1.96 0.70
N VAL A 462 -13.52 -2.50 0.76
CA VAL A 462 -12.31 -1.70 1.04
C VAL A 462 -12.16 -0.62 -0.02
N LEU A 463 -12.27 -0.97 -1.30
CA LEU A 463 -12.20 0.00 -2.39
C LEU A 463 -13.30 1.07 -2.30
N ALA A 464 -14.54 0.68 -2.00
CA ALA A 464 -15.64 1.62 -1.80
C ALA A 464 -15.38 2.58 -0.62
N SER A 465 -14.87 2.07 0.49
CA SER A 465 -14.48 2.86 1.66
C SER A 465 -13.41 3.90 1.32
N VAL A 466 -12.36 3.49 0.58
CA VAL A 466 -11.34 4.42 0.07
C VAL A 466 -11.97 5.48 -0.83
N GLY A 467 -12.89 5.09 -1.72
CA GLY A 467 -13.61 6.03 -2.59
C GLY A 467 -14.45 7.07 -1.83
N HIS A 468 -14.90 6.76 -0.61
CA HIS A 468 -15.58 7.71 0.28
C HIS A 468 -14.62 8.54 1.16
N GLY A 469 -13.31 8.45 0.96
CA GLY A 469 -12.31 9.17 1.75
C GLY A 469 -12.11 8.60 3.16
N VAL A 470 -12.55 7.37 3.41
CA VAL A 470 -12.42 6.71 4.71
C VAL A 470 -11.06 6.00 4.81
N ASN A 471 -10.37 6.20 5.94
CA ASN A 471 -9.20 5.39 6.27
C ASN A 471 -9.67 3.97 6.61
N VAL A 472 -9.27 2.97 5.82
CA VAL A 472 -9.70 1.58 6.01
C VAL A 472 -8.48 0.67 6.13
N ILE A 473 -8.52 -0.27 7.07
CA ILE A 473 -7.49 -1.29 7.27
C ILE A 473 -8.09 -2.63 6.85
N GLN A 474 -7.58 -3.19 5.76
CA GLN A 474 -8.01 -4.51 5.32
C GLN A 474 -7.52 -5.59 6.29
N MET A 475 -8.44 -6.23 7.01
CA MET A 475 -8.10 -7.24 8.03
C MET A 475 -9.29 -8.15 8.31
N ASP A 476 -9.00 -9.42 8.61
CA ASP A 476 -10.00 -10.38 9.08
C ASP A 476 -10.25 -10.21 10.59
N LEU A 477 -11.47 -9.78 10.95
CA LEU A 477 -11.91 -9.61 12.34
C LEU A 477 -11.84 -10.91 13.16
N GLU A 478 -11.94 -12.08 12.52
CA GLU A 478 -11.84 -13.38 13.22
C GLU A 478 -10.41 -13.67 13.72
N THR A 479 -9.42 -13.00 13.15
CA THR A 479 -8.01 -13.09 13.61
C THR A 479 -7.73 -12.19 14.82
N GLY A 480 -8.72 -11.40 15.26
CA GLY A 480 -8.64 -10.47 16.39
C GLY A 480 -8.16 -9.07 15.99
N LEU A 481 -8.08 -8.18 16.98
CA LEU A 481 -7.71 -6.76 16.81
C LEU A 481 -6.31 -6.48 17.38
N SER A 482 -5.39 -7.45 17.27
CA SER A 482 -4.03 -7.36 17.82
C SER A 482 -3.20 -6.22 17.23
N ALA A 483 -3.60 -5.70 16.08
CA ALA A 483 -3.00 -4.52 15.46
C ALA A 483 -3.30 -3.20 16.22
N PHE A 484 -4.28 -3.21 17.13
CA PHE A 484 -4.72 -2.05 17.89
C PHE A 484 -4.37 -2.19 19.38
N GLU A 485 -3.83 -1.13 19.94
CA GLU A 485 -3.51 -1.05 21.37
C GLU A 485 -4.78 -0.98 22.24
N ASP A 486 -4.62 -1.28 23.52
CA ASP A 486 -5.69 -1.17 24.51
C ASP A 486 -6.12 0.30 24.66
N ASP A 487 -7.42 0.52 24.78
CA ASP A 487 -8.05 1.85 24.91
C ASP A 487 -7.60 2.86 23.84
N ALA A 488 -7.23 2.37 22.64
CA ALA A 488 -6.79 3.19 21.52
C ALA A 488 -7.91 4.07 20.94
N PHE A 489 -9.18 3.71 21.14
CA PHE A 489 -10.35 4.41 20.61
C PHE A 489 -11.32 4.80 21.72
N ASP A 490 -12.04 5.90 21.52
CA ASP A 490 -13.12 6.29 22.43
C ASP A 490 -14.35 5.38 22.19
N PHE A 491 -14.66 5.11 20.92
CA PHE A 491 -15.78 4.25 20.52
C PHE A 491 -15.35 3.18 19.52
N VAL A 492 -15.83 1.96 19.73
CA VAL A 492 -15.71 0.85 18.77
C VAL A 492 -17.10 0.44 18.35
N ILE A 493 -17.38 0.49 17.05
CA ILE A 493 -18.70 0.24 16.49
C ILE A 493 -18.67 -1.10 15.76
N LEU A 494 -19.68 -1.93 15.98
CA LEU A 494 -19.93 -3.16 15.22
C LEU A 494 -21.39 -3.13 14.78
N SER A 495 -21.63 -2.47 13.65
CA SER A 495 -22.96 -2.15 13.16
C SER A 495 -23.45 -3.22 12.19
N GLN A 496 -24.49 -3.98 12.56
CA GLN A 496 -25.11 -5.04 11.75
C GLN A 496 -24.13 -6.12 11.26
N THR A 497 -23.03 -6.33 11.99
CA THR A 497 -22.00 -7.33 11.66
C THR A 497 -21.96 -8.47 12.68
N LEU A 498 -22.47 -8.26 13.90
CA LEU A 498 -22.38 -9.23 15.00
C LEU A 498 -22.90 -10.62 14.63
N GLN A 499 -24.03 -10.67 13.93
CA GLN A 499 -24.70 -11.91 13.54
C GLN A 499 -23.90 -12.74 12.53
N ALA A 500 -22.93 -12.14 11.84
CA ALA A 500 -22.05 -12.81 10.89
C ALA A 500 -20.72 -13.27 11.51
N MET A 501 -20.45 -12.93 12.77
CA MET A 501 -19.22 -13.32 13.47
C MET A 501 -19.31 -14.75 14.02
N HIS A 502 -18.31 -15.59 13.79
CA HIS A 502 -18.25 -16.94 14.36
C HIS A 502 -18.12 -16.92 15.88
N ARG A 503 -17.33 -15.97 16.42
CA ARG A 503 -17.04 -15.82 17.87
C ARG A 503 -17.44 -14.45 18.40
N SER A 504 -18.76 -14.22 18.48
CA SER A 504 -19.37 -12.99 19.00
C SER A 504 -18.87 -12.63 20.42
N ASP A 505 -18.61 -13.62 21.27
CA ASP A 505 -18.03 -13.41 22.61
C ASP A 505 -16.61 -12.81 22.57
N ARG A 506 -15.78 -13.29 21.64
CA ARG A 506 -14.40 -12.82 21.50
C ARG A 506 -14.34 -11.43 20.89
N ILE A 507 -15.13 -11.14 19.86
CA ILE A 507 -15.12 -9.82 19.24
C ILE A 507 -15.63 -8.75 20.22
N LEU A 508 -16.66 -9.03 21.04
CA LEU A 508 -17.07 -8.11 22.10
C LEU A 508 -15.96 -7.88 23.13
N GLY A 509 -15.22 -8.93 23.50
CA GLY A 509 -14.05 -8.80 24.36
C GLY A 509 -12.96 -7.91 23.76
N GLU A 510 -12.68 -8.06 22.46
CA GLU A 510 -11.73 -7.20 21.73
C GLU A 510 -12.23 -5.76 21.62
N MET A 511 -13.52 -5.53 21.36
CA MET A 511 -14.12 -4.19 21.39
C MET A 511 -13.90 -3.50 22.73
N LEU A 512 -14.16 -4.23 23.83
CA LEU A 512 -13.92 -3.75 25.19
C LEU A 512 -12.44 -3.54 25.53
N ARG A 513 -11.53 -4.19 24.81
CA ARG A 513 -10.08 -4.04 24.97
C ARG A 513 -9.57 -2.79 24.27
N VAL A 514 -9.93 -2.61 23.00
CA VAL A 514 -9.41 -1.53 22.15
C VAL A 514 -10.18 -0.22 22.28
N GLY A 515 -11.40 -0.27 22.82
CA GLY A 515 -12.30 0.87 22.98
C GLY A 515 -12.73 1.12 24.42
N ARG A 516 -12.96 2.39 24.76
CA ARG A 516 -13.57 2.78 26.03
C ARG A 516 -15.05 2.40 26.09
N GLU A 517 -15.77 2.65 24.99
CA GLU A 517 -17.16 2.27 24.81
C GLU A 517 -17.35 1.48 23.51
N GLY A 518 -18.23 0.48 23.55
CA GLY A 518 -18.66 -0.30 22.41
C GLY A 518 -20.08 0.07 22.00
N ILE A 519 -20.34 0.16 20.70
CA ILE A 519 -21.67 0.30 20.12
C ILE A 519 -21.92 -0.89 19.19
N VAL A 520 -22.97 -1.66 19.44
CA VAL A 520 -23.33 -2.81 18.61
C VAL A 520 -24.76 -2.63 18.12
N THR A 521 -24.96 -2.92 16.83
CA THR A 521 -26.31 -3.03 16.25
C THR A 521 -26.51 -4.39 15.61
N PHE A 522 -27.70 -4.97 15.77
CA PHE A 522 -28.04 -6.26 15.16
C PHE A 522 -29.54 -6.40 14.90
N PRO A 523 -29.95 -7.17 13.86
CA PRO A 523 -31.36 -7.49 13.63
C PRO A 523 -31.95 -8.24 14.83
N ASN A 524 -33.04 -7.71 15.40
CA ASN A 524 -33.71 -8.35 16.53
C ASN A 524 -34.57 -9.53 16.06
N PHE A 525 -34.09 -10.76 16.25
CA PHE A 525 -34.84 -11.97 15.89
C PHE A 525 -36.13 -12.16 16.71
N GLY A 526 -36.25 -11.43 17.83
CA GLY A 526 -37.46 -11.40 18.66
C GLY A 526 -38.65 -10.69 18.00
N PHE A 527 -38.45 -10.01 16.87
CA PHE A 527 -39.47 -9.22 16.20
C PHE A 527 -40.70 -10.06 15.78
N TRP A 528 -41.91 -9.51 15.96
CA TRP A 528 -43.16 -10.26 15.79
C TRP A 528 -43.32 -10.86 14.38
N LYS A 529 -42.83 -10.19 13.32
CA LYS A 529 -42.86 -10.72 11.95
C LYS A 529 -42.04 -12.01 11.84
N HIS A 530 -40.89 -12.08 12.51
CA HIS A 530 -40.04 -13.27 12.53
C HIS A 530 -40.70 -14.41 13.31
N ARG A 531 -41.29 -14.12 14.47
CA ARG A 531 -42.08 -15.11 15.24
C ARG A 531 -43.24 -15.67 14.42
N LEU A 532 -43.96 -14.81 13.71
CA LEU A 532 -45.07 -15.23 12.85
C LEU A 532 -44.61 -16.10 11.68
N ALA A 533 -43.46 -15.80 11.08
CA ALA A 533 -42.86 -16.64 10.04
C ALA A 533 -42.53 -18.04 10.58
N ILE A 534 -41.88 -18.13 11.75
CA ILE A 534 -41.58 -19.40 12.41
C ILE A 534 -42.85 -20.18 12.76
N LEU A 535 -43.87 -19.51 13.29
CA LEU A 535 -45.17 -20.13 13.57
C LEU A 535 -45.85 -20.69 12.30
N ARG A 536 -45.54 -20.12 11.13
CA ARG A 536 -45.97 -20.63 9.81
C ARG A 536 -45.03 -21.68 9.23
N GLY A 537 -44.02 -22.12 9.98
CA GLY A 537 -43.03 -23.11 9.53
C GLY A 537 -42.06 -22.56 8.47
N ARG A 538 -41.80 -21.25 8.46
CA ARG A 538 -40.93 -20.59 7.48
C ARG A 538 -39.78 -19.86 8.19
N MET A 539 -38.59 -19.91 7.60
CA MET A 539 -37.49 -19.05 8.04
C MET A 539 -37.89 -17.57 7.86
N PRO A 540 -37.64 -16.71 8.85
CA PRO A 540 -37.84 -15.28 8.71
C PRO A 540 -36.98 -14.70 7.59
N VAL A 541 -37.60 -13.89 6.75
CA VAL A 541 -36.95 -12.98 5.81
C VAL A 541 -37.58 -11.62 6.01
N SER A 542 -36.78 -10.59 6.28
CA SER A 542 -37.22 -9.20 6.46
C SER A 542 -36.20 -8.24 5.86
N GLU A 543 -36.44 -6.93 5.93
CA GLU A 543 -35.47 -5.94 5.45
C GLU A 543 -34.13 -6.03 6.21
N GLU A 544 -34.17 -6.35 7.51
CA GLU A 544 -32.99 -6.51 8.37
C GLU A 544 -32.37 -7.93 8.31
N LEU A 545 -33.11 -8.90 7.76
CA LEU A 545 -32.64 -10.27 7.49
C LEU A 545 -33.02 -10.65 6.05
N PRO A 546 -32.41 -10.03 5.03
CA PRO A 546 -32.87 -10.13 3.63
C PRO A 546 -32.48 -11.44 2.95
N TYR A 547 -31.69 -12.28 3.61
CA TYR A 547 -31.10 -13.47 3.03
C TYR A 547 -32.01 -14.70 3.16
N ALA A 548 -31.95 -15.57 2.16
CA ALA A 548 -32.59 -16.88 2.25
C ALA A 548 -31.84 -17.77 3.25
N TRP A 549 -32.55 -18.69 3.90
CA TRP A 549 -31.97 -19.54 4.96
C TRP A 549 -30.78 -20.40 4.51
N TYR A 550 -30.71 -20.73 3.22
CA TYR A 550 -29.66 -21.57 2.63
C TYR A 550 -28.49 -20.75 2.05
N ASP A 551 -28.60 -19.41 2.02
CA ASP A 551 -27.62 -18.49 1.44
C ASP A 551 -27.63 -17.20 2.25
N THR A 552 -27.17 -17.29 3.49
CA THR A 552 -27.13 -16.19 4.47
C THR A 552 -25.75 -16.11 5.12
N PRO A 553 -25.18 -14.90 5.27
CA PRO A 553 -23.97 -14.70 6.05
C PRO A 553 -24.26 -14.72 7.57
N ASN A 554 -25.54 -14.63 7.97
CA ASN A 554 -25.92 -14.60 9.38
C ASN A 554 -25.82 -16.01 9.99
N ILE A 555 -24.91 -16.17 10.96
CA ILE A 555 -24.64 -17.41 11.71
C ILE A 555 -25.48 -17.44 12.99
N HIS A 556 -25.64 -16.29 13.65
CA HIS A 556 -26.32 -16.17 14.95
C HIS A 556 -27.58 -15.32 14.83
N LEU A 557 -28.72 -15.86 15.27
CA LEU A 557 -30.00 -15.15 15.30
C LEU A 557 -30.24 -14.64 16.72
N CYS A 558 -29.84 -13.40 16.97
CA CYS A 558 -29.81 -12.81 18.31
C CYS A 558 -31.11 -12.07 18.64
N THR A 559 -31.61 -12.22 19.86
CA THR A 559 -32.64 -11.35 20.43
C THR A 559 -32.04 -10.35 21.41
N VAL A 560 -32.80 -9.30 21.74
CA VAL A 560 -32.39 -8.28 22.74
C VAL A 560 -31.88 -8.94 24.04
N LYS A 561 -32.63 -9.94 24.54
CA LYS A 561 -32.30 -10.61 25.80
C LYS A 561 -31.04 -11.48 25.72
N ASP A 562 -30.84 -12.16 24.59
CA ASP A 562 -29.63 -12.97 24.38
C ASP A 562 -28.37 -12.09 24.38
N PHE A 563 -28.47 -10.88 23.83
CA PHE A 563 -27.36 -9.93 23.83
C PHE A 563 -27.08 -9.37 25.24
N GLU A 564 -28.12 -9.05 26.02
CA GLU A 564 -27.95 -8.66 27.43
C GLU A 564 -27.19 -9.74 28.23
N ASP A 565 -27.55 -11.01 28.05
CA ASP A 565 -26.90 -12.14 28.72
C ASP A 565 -25.45 -12.31 28.24
N LEU A 566 -25.19 -12.08 26.94
CA LEU A 566 -23.84 -12.07 26.39
C LEU A 566 -22.99 -10.94 26.99
N CYS A 567 -23.54 -9.73 27.13
CA CYS A 567 -22.87 -8.60 27.78
C CYS A 567 -22.45 -8.96 29.22
N VAL A 568 -23.34 -9.59 30.00
CA VAL A 568 -22.98 -10.06 31.35
C VAL A 568 -21.84 -11.08 31.31
N LYS A 569 -21.89 -12.04 30.38
CA LYS A 569 -20.88 -13.09 30.23
C LYS A 569 -19.48 -12.53 29.90
N VAL A 570 -19.40 -11.49 29.07
CA VAL A 570 -18.12 -10.87 28.67
C VAL A 570 -17.66 -9.75 29.62
N GLY A 571 -18.39 -9.50 30.71
CA GLY A 571 -18.03 -8.46 31.68
C GLY A 571 -18.34 -7.03 31.19
N ALA A 572 -19.30 -6.87 30.28
CA ALA A 572 -19.79 -5.57 29.85
C ALA A 572 -20.85 -5.00 30.81
N GLU A 573 -20.86 -3.68 30.95
CA GLU A 573 -21.93 -2.88 31.53
C GLU A 573 -22.66 -2.15 30.39
N ILE A 574 -23.96 -2.39 30.24
CA ILE A 574 -24.79 -1.68 29.26
C ILE A 574 -25.07 -0.28 29.80
N LEU A 575 -24.76 0.74 29.00
CA LEU A 575 -24.98 2.15 29.31
C LEU A 575 -26.30 2.63 28.73
N ASP A 576 -26.58 2.27 27.48
CA ASP A 576 -27.81 2.62 26.79
C ASP A 576 -28.28 1.46 25.93
N GLU A 577 -29.60 1.31 25.85
CA GLU A 577 -30.27 0.36 24.99
C GLU A 577 -31.40 1.09 24.27
N SER A 578 -31.49 0.87 22.96
CA SER A 578 -32.62 1.32 22.17
C SER A 578 -32.93 0.28 21.11
N VAL A 579 -34.22 -0.07 20.99
CA VAL A 579 -34.70 -0.93 19.91
C VAL A 579 -35.55 -0.07 18.98
N ILE A 580 -35.21 -0.09 17.69
CA ILE A 580 -35.83 0.77 16.68
C ILE A 580 -36.57 -0.06 15.63
N HIS A 581 -37.54 0.58 14.98
CA HIS A 581 -38.20 0.08 13.79
C HIS A 581 -38.40 1.26 12.83
N GLU A 582 -37.95 1.13 11.58
CA GLU A 582 -38.06 2.19 10.56
C GLU A 582 -37.53 3.56 11.04
N GLY A 583 -36.40 3.56 11.76
CA GLY A 583 -35.76 4.77 12.28
C GLY A 583 -36.40 5.38 13.54
N ARG A 584 -37.41 4.74 14.12
CA ARG A 584 -38.09 5.22 15.34
C ARG A 584 -37.86 4.29 16.52
N ALA A 585 -37.58 4.85 17.68
CA ALA A 585 -37.47 4.10 18.93
C ALA A 585 -38.81 3.46 19.31
N VAL A 586 -38.77 2.19 19.69
CA VAL A 586 -39.92 1.39 20.14
C VAL A 586 -39.83 1.22 21.65
N THR A 587 -40.72 1.89 22.40
CA THR A 587 -40.71 1.86 23.86
C THR A 587 -41.61 0.79 24.45
N THR A 588 -42.69 0.41 23.75
CA THR A 588 -43.65 -0.59 24.21
C THR A 588 -43.23 -1.95 23.66
N LEU A 589 -43.00 -2.94 24.54
CA LEU A 589 -42.55 -4.29 24.17
C LEU A 589 -41.43 -4.28 23.09
N PRO A 590 -40.28 -3.62 23.36
CA PRO A 590 -39.22 -3.39 22.36
C PRO A 590 -38.76 -4.67 21.68
N ASN A 591 -38.56 -5.75 22.44
CA ASN A 591 -38.15 -7.06 21.89
C ASN A 591 -39.18 -7.68 20.94
N LEU A 592 -40.46 -7.27 21.00
CA LEU A 592 -41.53 -7.77 20.13
C LEU A 592 -41.78 -6.87 18.92
N PHE A 593 -41.74 -5.54 19.10
CA PHE A 593 -42.14 -4.57 18.09
C PHE A 593 -40.99 -3.81 17.42
N GLY A 594 -39.77 -3.90 17.95
CA GLY A 594 -38.58 -3.36 17.32
C GLY A 594 -37.87 -4.39 16.44
N SER A 595 -37.39 -3.97 15.27
CA SER A 595 -36.72 -4.84 14.29
C SER A 595 -35.20 -4.77 14.35
N LEU A 596 -34.62 -3.69 14.90
CA LEU A 596 -33.18 -3.51 15.06
C LEU A 596 -32.86 -3.10 16.50
N ALA A 597 -31.93 -3.80 17.15
CA ALA A 597 -31.46 -3.45 18.48
C ALA A 597 -30.12 -2.71 18.39
N VAL A 598 -29.94 -1.69 19.25
CA VAL A 598 -28.74 -0.86 19.33
C VAL A 598 -28.36 -0.73 20.80
N PHE A 599 -27.14 -1.13 21.12
CA PHE A 599 -26.61 -1.11 22.49
C PHE A 599 -25.32 -0.32 22.55
N ARG A 600 -25.20 0.53 23.59
CA ARG A 600 -23.95 1.16 24.02
C ARG A 600 -23.51 0.54 25.33
N PHE A 601 -22.26 0.13 25.43
CA PHE A 601 -21.73 -0.57 26.60
C PHE A 601 -20.27 -0.24 26.85
N ARG A 602 -19.78 -0.55 28.05
CA ARG A 602 -18.37 -0.39 28.43
C ARG A 602 -17.90 -1.58 29.26
N ARG A 603 -16.59 -1.62 29.56
CA ARG A 603 -16.04 -2.61 30.48
C ARG A 603 -16.55 -2.33 31.89
N ARG A 604 -17.07 -3.34 32.59
CA ARG A 604 -17.49 -3.18 33.98
C ARG A 604 -16.28 -2.84 34.84
N ALA A 605 -16.39 -1.80 35.68
CA ALA A 605 -15.35 -1.49 36.65
C ALA A 605 -15.18 -2.69 37.62
N THR A 606 -13.96 -3.19 37.72
CA THR A 606 -13.58 -4.28 38.64
C THR A 606 -13.48 -3.79 40.07
#